data_AF-A0A7C4EHS4-F1
#
_entry.id   AF-A0A7C4EHS4-F1
#
_cell.length_a   1.000
_cell.length_b   1.000
_cell.length_c   1.000
_cell.angle_alpha   90.00
_cell.angle_beta   90.00
_cell.angle_gamma   90.00
#
_symmetry.space_group_name_H-M   'P 1'
#
loop_
_entity.id
_entity.type
_entity.pdbx_description
1 polymer ?
#
loop_
_entity_poly.entity_id
_entity_poly.type
_entity_poly.pdbx_seq_one_letter_code
_entity_poly.pdbx_strand_id
1 'polypeptide(L)'
;MVSGFGRTGSGESLIRKLSNRELIRGLNRQRLSADELRQLGDLYLQGGQKERAIEYLYRAAGELSLQHVGKALAVYKKILNINASEMKACEKIIAILSEQGLLAEEIRYLGIMAQHYVRKNDSSRAASVFRRILELDPGNEAATKYFDKGKVHK
;
A
#
# COMPACT_ATOMS: atom_id res chain seq x y z
N MET A 1 -23.43 -45.26 -12.34
CA MET A 1 -22.04 -45.34 -12.83
C MET A 1 -21.79 -44.20 -13.81
N VAL A 2 -21.11 -43.12 -13.39
CA VAL A 2 -20.17 -42.25 -14.14
C VAL A 2 -19.47 -41.43 -13.02
N SER A 3 -18.35 -41.89 -12.44
CA SER A 3 -16.96 -41.68 -12.89
C SER A 3 -16.62 -40.23 -13.23
N GLY A 4 -15.70 -39.60 -12.48
CA GLY A 4 -14.84 -38.57 -13.09
C GLY A 4 -14.41 -37.39 -12.23
N PHE A 5 -13.33 -37.57 -11.49
CA PHE A 5 -12.27 -36.57 -11.30
C PHE A 5 -12.62 -35.20 -10.67
N GLY A 6 -12.73 -35.20 -9.34
CA GLY A 6 -12.03 -34.17 -8.56
C GLY A 6 -10.56 -34.52 -8.47
N ARG A 7 -9.68 -33.82 -9.20
CA ARG A 7 -8.20 -33.75 -8.99
C ARG A 7 -7.53 -32.88 -10.08
N THR A 8 -7.76 -31.56 -10.07
CA THR A 8 -6.96 -30.61 -10.89
C THR A 8 -6.16 -29.61 -10.05
N GLY A 9 -6.42 -29.50 -8.74
CA GLY A 9 -5.76 -28.50 -7.89
C GLY A 9 -4.26 -28.72 -7.62
N SER A 10 -3.77 -29.97 -7.69
CA SER A 10 -2.38 -30.27 -7.29
C SER A 10 -1.35 -30.03 -8.39
N GLY A 11 -1.68 -30.33 -9.65
CA GLY A 11 -0.76 -30.18 -10.80
C GLY A 11 -0.57 -28.72 -11.20
N GLU A 12 -1.64 -27.96 -11.34
CA GLU A 12 -1.60 -26.54 -11.69
C GLU A 12 -0.90 -25.70 -10.62
N SER A 13 -1.10 -26.04 -9.34
CA SER A 13 -0.39 -25.41 -8.21
C SER A 13 1.11 -25.68 -8.27
N LEU A 14 1.51 -26.90 -8.66
CA LEU A 14 2.93 -27.27 -8.80
C LEU A 14 3.58 -26.57 -9.99
N ILE A 15 2.91 -26.53 -11.14
CA ILE A 15 3.37 -25.85 -12.36
C ILE A 15 3.53 -24.35 -12.09
N ARG A 16 2.56 -23.72 -11.43
CA ARG A 16 2.64 -22.30 -11.02
C ARG A 16 3.81 -22.06 -10.05
N LYS A 17 4.01 -22.93 -9.06
CA LYS A 17 5.15 -22.83 -8.13
C LYS A 17 6.51 -22.98 -8.84
N LEU A 18 6.62 -23.89 -9.82
CA LEU A 18 7.83 -24.09 -10.61
C LEU A 18 8.11 -22.89 -11.52
N SER A 19 7.09 -22.42 -12.25
CA SER A 19 7.18 -21.21 -13.08
C SER A 19 7.57 -19.98 -12.26
N ASN A 20 7.00 -19.81 -11.05
CA ASN A 20 7.37 -18.73 -10.15
C ASN A 20 8.84 -18.82 -9.73
N ARG A 21 9.36 -20.02 -9.44
CA ARG A 21 10.76 -20.22 -9.06
C ARG A 21 11.73 -19.89 -10.19
N GLU A 22 11.39 -20.27 -11.43
CA GLU A 22 12.21 -19.99 -12.60
C GLU A 22 12.21 -18.49 -12.93
N LEU A 23 11.05 -17.84 -12.85
CA LEU A 23 10.95 -16.38 -13.04
C LEU A 23 11.75 -15.62 -11.98
N ILE A 24 11.61 -15.98 -10.70
CA ILE A 24 12.40 -15.37 -9.61
C ILE A 24 13.90 -15.53 -9.85
N ARG A 25 14.36 -16.70 -10.30
CA ARG A 25 15.77 -16.96 -10.60
C ARG A 25 16.28 -16.16 -11.81
N GLY A 26 15.47 -16.03 -12.86
CA GLY A 26 15.81 -15.25 -14.04
C GLY A 26 15.93 -13.76 -13.74
N LEU A 27 14.97 -13.24 -12.96
CA LEU A 27 14.89 -11.82 -12.63
C LEU A 27 15.97 -11.37 -11.63
N ASN A 28 16.48 -12.25 -10.77
CA ASN A 28 17.53 -11.88 -9.80
C ASN A 28 18.92 -11.62 -10.43
N ARG A 29 19.08 -11.78 -11.76
CA ARG A 29 20.36 -11.66 -12.47
C ARG A 29 20.56 -10.32 -13.21
N GLN A 30 19.59 -9.40 -13.20
CA GLN A 30 19.65 -8.13 -13.95
C GLN A 30 19.06 -6.94 -13.18
N ARG A 31 19.30 -5.70 -13.66
CA ARG A 31 18.55 -4.52 -13.20
C ARG A 31 17.11 -4.68 -13.70
N LEU A 32 16.21 -4.93 -12.77
CA LEU A 32 14.80 -5.19 -13.07
C LEU A 32 14.05 -3.93 -13.43
N SER A 33 13.23 -4.01 -14.48
CA SER A 33 12.25 -2.99 -14.81
C SER A 33 11.15 -2.93 -13.75
N ALA A 34 10.43 -1.81 -13.72
CA ALA A 34 9.28 -1.64 -12.82
C ALA A 34 8.23 -2.74 -12.97
N ASP A 35 7.96 -3.19 -14.19
CA ASP A 35 6.97 -4.24 -14.46
C ASP A 35 7.43 -5.61 -13.96
N GLU A 36 8.71 -5.95 -14.13
CA GLU A 36 9.28 -7.18 -13.59
C GLU A 36 9.30 -7.19 -12.05
N LEU A 37 9.63 -6.05 -11.44
CA LEU A 37 9.56 -5.89 -9.98
C LEU A 37 8.12 -6.06 -9.47
N ARG A 38 7.13 -5.51 -10.18
CA ARG A 38 5.72 -5.67 -9.84
C ARG A 38 5.28 -7.13 -9.98
N GLN A 39 5.67 -7.79 -11.07
CA GLN A 39 5.40 -9.21 -11.27
C GLN A 39 6.01 -10.06 -10.15
N LEU A 40 7.26 -9.82 -9.76
CA LEU A 40 7.87 -10.49 -8.61
C LEU A 40 7.08 -10.28 -7.32
N GLY A 41 6.70 -9.04 -7.03
CA GLY A 41 5.86 -8.72 -5.87
C GLY A 41 4.58 -9.54 -5.86
N ASP A 42 3.92 -9.66 -7.01
CA ASP A 42 2.70 -10.44 -7.18
C ASP A 42 2.92 -11.94 -7.01
N LEU A 43 4.05 -12.48 -7.50
CA LEU A 43 4.40 -13.88 -7.30
C LEU A 43 4.70 -14.20 -5.83
N TYR A 44 5.41 -13.32 -5.13
CA TYR A 44 5.67 -13.48 -3.70
C TYR A 44 4.37 -13.42 -2.90
N LEU A 45 3.44 -12.53 -3.27
CA LEU A 45 2.14 -12.42 -2.62
C LEU A 45 1.30 -13.69 -2.81
N GLN A 46 1.29 -14.25 -4.02
CA GLN A 46 0.63 -15.53 -4.31
C GLN A 46 1.25 -16.69 -3.52
N GLY A 47 2.55 -16.63 -3.26
CA GLY A 47 3.26 -17.57 -2.41
C GLY A 47 3.09 -17.33 -0.90
N GLY A 48 2.26 -16.36 -0.49
CA GLY A 48 2.01 -16.01 0.91
C GLY A 48 3.13 -15.18 1.58
N GLN A 49 4.18 -14.83 0.85
CA GLN A 49 5.33 -14.07 1.37
C GLN A 49 5.07 -12.57 1.25
N LYS A 50 4.21 -12.04 2.13
CA LYS A 50 3.72 -10.65 2.07
C LYS A 50 4.84 -9.62 2.20
N GLU A 51 5.80 -9.85 3.09
CA GLU A 51 6.90 -8.91 3.36
C GLU A 51 7.80 -8.75 2.11
N ARG A 52 8.16 -9.87 1.46
CA ARG A 52 8.89 -9.85 0.19
C ARG A 52 8.07 -9.21 -0.92
N ALA A 53 6.77 -9.50 -0.98
CA ALA A 53 5.89 -8.87 -1.96
C ALA A 53 5.93 -7.34 -1.83
N ILE A 54 5.79 -6.83 -0.61
CA ILE A 54 5.84 -5.40 -0.30
C ILE A 54 7.19 -4.80 -0.70
N GLU A 55 8.32 -5.46 -0.38
CA GLU A 55 9.66 -5.02 -0.76
C GLU A 55 9.80 -4.77 -2.27
N TYR A 56 9.40 -5.76 -3.10
CA TYR A 56 9.50 -5.63 -4.55
C TYR A 56 8.51 -4.61 -5.12
N LEU A 57 7.31 -4.48 -4.54
CA LEU A 57 6.35 -3.45 -4.93
C LEU A 57 6.86 -2.04 -4.62
N TYR A 58 7.57 -1.83 -3.50
CA TYR A 58 8.20 -0.54 -3.22
C TYR A 58 9.27 -0.19 -4.27
N ARG A 59 10.09 -1.16 -4.65
CA ARG A 59 11.10 -0.97 -5.70
C ARG A 59 10.43 -0.64 -7.05
N ALA A 60 9.37 -1.35 -7.41
CA ALA A 60 8.60 -1.07 -8.62
C ALA A 60 8.03 0.36 -8.62
N ALA A 61 7.44 0.78 -7.50
CA ALA A 61 6.89 2.12 -7.36
C ALA A 61 7.96 3.22 -7.45
N GLY A 62 9.16 2.97 -6.90
CA GLY A 62 10.30 3.88 -6.98
C GLY A 62 10.81 4.08 -8.41
N GLU A 63 10.88 3.03 -9.22
CA GLU A 63 11.24 3.18 -10.65
C GLU A 63 10.13 3.90 -11.45
N LEU A 64 8.87 3.74 -11.05
CA LEU A 64 7.73 4.39 -11.72
C LEU A 64 7.54 5.86 -11.36
N SER A 65 7.97 6.30 -10.17
CA SER A 65 7.56 7.60 -9.62
C SER A 65 8.00 8.79 -10.45
N LEU A 66 9.05 8.66 -11.26
CA LEU A 66 9.57 9.75 -12.11
C LEU A 66 8.90 9.85 -13.48
N GLN A 67 8.36 8.74 -13.99
CA GLN A 67 7.90 8.65 -15.38
C GLN A 67 6.39 8.38 -15.48
N HIS A 68 5.82 7.73 -14.47
CA HIS A 68 4.47 7.21 -14.50
C HIS A 68 3.81 7.31 -13.11
N VAL A 69 3.60 8.54 -12.64
CA VAL A 69 3.07 8.85 -11.30
C VAL A 69 1.78 8.07 -10.98
N GLY A 70 0.84 7.97 -11.93
CA GLY A 70 -0.40 7.21 -11.75
C GLY A 70 -0.17 5.70 -11.52
N LYS A 71 0.83 5.10 -12.20
CA LYS A 71 1.20 3.70 -11.96
C LYS A 71 1.86 3.52 -10.60
N ALA A 72 2.75 4.44 -10.21
CA ALA A 72 3.38 4.42 -8.88
C ALA A 72 2.32 4.52 -7.77
N LEU A 73 1.35 5.43 -7.91
CA LEU A 73 0.22 5.58 -7.00
C LEU A 73 -0.56 4.26 -6.83
N ALA A 74 -0.89 3.59 -7.94
CA ALA A 74 -1.58 2.30 -7.90
C ALA A 74 -0.77 1.22 -7.16
N VAL A 75 0.54 1.20 -7.35
CA VAL A 75 1.43 0.24 -6.65
C VAL A 75 1.48 0.54 -5.14
N TYR A 76 1.60 1.82 -4.73
CA TYR A 76 1.55 2.16 -3.30
C TYR A 76 0.19 1.83 -2.66
N LYS A 77 -0.93 2.06 -3.36
CA LYS A 77 -2.26 1.65 -2.90
C LYS A 77 -2.34 0.13 -2.72
N LYS A 78 -1.73 -0.64 -3.62
CA LYS A 78 -1.63 -2.11 -3.49
C LYS A 78 -0.85 -2.52 -2.24
N ILE A 79 0.23 -1.84 -1.91
CA ILE A 79 1.00 -2.10 -0.68
C ILE A 79 0.11 -1.94 0.56
N LEU A 80 -0.66 -0.85 0.66
CA LEU A 80 -1.59 -0.64 1.78
C LEU A 80 -2.71 -1.69 1.84
N ASN A 81 -3.15 -2.23 0.69
CA ASN A 81 -4.11 -3.33 0.66
C ASN A 81 -3.52 -4.64 1.19
N ILE A 82 -2.21 -4.86 1.03
CA ILE A 82 -1.51 -6.05 1.57
C ILE A 82 -1.27 -5.87 3.08
N ASN A 83 -0.83 -4.68 3.47
CA ASN A 83 -0.58 -4.32 4.87
C ASN A 83 -0.93 -2.84 5.12
N ALA A 84 -2.05 -2.62 5.80
CA ALA A 84 -2.53 -1.29 6.13
C ALA A 84 -1.62 -0.50 7.11
N SER A 85 -0.64 -1.17 7.73
CA SER A 85 0.33 -0.53 8.65
C SER A 85 1.54 0.06 7.92
N GLU A 86 1.64 -0.08 6.60
CA GLU A 86 2.74 0.45 5.77
C GLU A 86 2.64 1.98 5.61
N MET A 87 2.92 2.73 6.67
CA MET A 87 2.77 4.20 6.68
C MET A 87 3.69 4.89 5.66
N LYS A 88 4.84 4.31 5.30
CA LYS A 88 5.69 4.84 4.23
C LYS A 88 4.97 4.87 2.87
N ALA A 89 4.15 3.87 2.56
CA ALA A 89 3.31 3.88 1.36
C ALA A 89 2.20 4.93 1.46
N CYS A 90 1.60 5.08 2.64
CA CYS A 90 0.59 6.13 2.89
C CYS A 90 1.18 7.54 2.66
N GLU A 91 2.37 7.82 3.19
CA GLU A 91 3.09 9.08 2.99
C GLU A 91 3.36 9.36 1.49
N LYS A 92 3.80 8.35 0.74
CA LYS A 92 4.02 8.48 -0.72
C LYS A 92 2.73 8.76 -1.48
N ILE A 93 1.63 8.12 -1.09
CA ILE A 93 0.31 8.39 -1.68
C ILE A 93 -0.09 9.85 -1.42
N ILE A 94 -0.01 10.32 -0.17
CA ILE A 94 -0.36 11.69 0.21
C ILE A 94 0.49 12.71 -0.57
N ALA A 95 1.80 12.48 -0.70
CA ALA A 95 2.67 13.35 -1.48
C ALA A 95 2.23 13.44 -2.96
N ILE A 96 1.98 12.29 -3.60
CA ILE A 96 1.52 12.24 -5.00
C ILE A 96 0.17 12.96 -5.16
N LEU A 97 -0.78 12.73 -4.24
CA LEU A 97 -2.11 13.35 -4.33
C LEU A 97 -2.06 14.86 -4.13
N SER A 98 -1.19 15.33 -3.24
CA SER A 98 -0.95 16.75 -3.00
C SER A 98 -0.36 17.42 -4.24
N GLU A 99 0.65 16.80 -4.88
CA GLU A 99 1.22 17.29 -6.14
C GLU A 99 0.20 17.33 -7.29
N GLN A 100 -0.75 16.40 -7.30
CA GLN A 100 -1.81 16.33 -8.32
C GLN A 100 -3.04 17.20 -7.99
N GLY A 101 -3.09 17.83 -6.81
CA GLY A 101 -4.25 18.62 -6.36
C GLY A 101 -5.51 17.77 -6.09
N LEU A 102 -5.36 16.47 -5.85
CA LEU A 102 -6.47 15.54 -5.59
C LEU A 102 -6.89 15.57 -4.12
N LEU A 103 -7.36 16.75 -3.67
CA LEU A 103 -7.61 17.07 -2.26
C LEU A 103 -8.52 16.08 -1.53
N ALA A 104 -9.64 15.69 -2.15
CA ALA A 104 -10.60 14.78 -1.51
C ALA A 104 -9.98 13.41 -1.22
N GLU A 105 -9.11 12.92 -2.11
CA GLU A 105 -8.40 11.67 -1.90
C GLU A 105 -7.24 11.86 -0.91
N GLU A 106 -6.53 12.98 -0.96
CA GLU A 106 -5.47 13.33 -0.02
C GLU A 106 -5.98 13.33 1.43
N ILE A 107 -7.09 14.04 1.69
CA ILE A 107 -7.74 14.11 3.01
C ILE A 107 -8.10 12.72 3.52
N ARG A 108 -8.57 11.83 2.65
CA ARG A 108 -8.88 10.45 3.02
C ARG A 108 -7.65 9.69 3.51
N TYR A 109 -6.52 9.80 2.82
CA TYR A 109 -5.27 9.15 3.24
C TYR A 109 -4.64 9.80 4.47
N LEU A 110 -4.72 11.13 4.60
CA LEU A 110 -4.37 11.83 5.84
C LEU A 110 -5.20 11.30 7.01
N GLY A 111 -6.50 11.07 6.83
CA GLY A 111 -7.36 10.48 7.85
C GLY A 111 -6.91 9.07 8.27
N ILE A 112 -6.51 8.22 7.31
CA ILE A 112 -5.95 6.89 7.60
C ILE A 112 -4.67 7.01 8.44
N MET A 113 -3.76 7.90 8.05
CA MET A 113 -2.50 8.13 8.77
C MET A 113 -2.74 8.69 10.18
N ALA A 114 -3.67 9.62 10.34
CA ALA A 114 -4.02 10.18 11.64
C ALA A 114 -4.57 9.09 12.58
N GLN A 115 -5.49 8.26 12.08
CA GLN A 115 -6.04 7.13 12.85
C GLN A 115 -4.96 6.10 13.22
N HIS A 116 -3.99 5.85 12.34
CA HIS A 116 -2.85 4.98 12.66
C HIS A 116 -2.07 5.53 13.86
N TYR A 117 -1.77 6.83 13.89
CA TYR A 117 -1.07 7.44 15.02
C TYR A 117 -1.89 7.46 16.31
N VAL A 118 -3.21 7.68 16.23
CA VAL A 118 -4.11 7.55 17.39
C VAL A 118 -4.04 6.15 17.98
N ARG A 119 -4.12 5.09 17.15
CA ARG A 119 -4.03 3.70 17.61
C ARG A 119 -2.68 3.35 18.24
N LYS A 120 -1.63 4.09 17.89
CA LYS A 120 -0.27 3.96 18.46
C LYS A 120 -0.05 4.82 19.70
N ASN A 121 -1.08 5.53 20.20
CA ASN A 121 -0.96 6.53 21.27
C ASN A 121 0.05 7.64 20.98
N ASP A 122 0.31 7.93 19.71
CA ASP A 122 1.20 9.00 19.29
C ASP A 122 0.38 10.27 19.02
N SER A 123 -0.07 10.89 20.10
CA SER A 123 -0.94 12.07 20.06
C SER A 123 -0.28 13.27 19.36
N SER A 124 1.05 13.35 19.39
CA SER A 124 1.82 14.41 18.73
C SER A 124 1.70 14.30 17.22
N ARG A 125 2.04 13.14 16.64
CA ARG A 125 1.91 12.93 15.21
C ARG A 125 0.46 12.93 14.75
N ALA A 126 -0.46 12.34 15.51
CA ALA A 126 -1.88 12.39 15.20
C ALA A 126 -2.40 13.83 15.11
N ALA A 127 -2.06 14.69 16.08
CA ALA A 127 -2.44 16.10 16.07
C ALA A 127 -1.87 16.84 14.86
N SER A 128 -0.61 16.62 14.49
CA SER A 128 -0.01 17.24 13.30
C SER A 128 -0.74 16.88 12.02
N VAL A 129 -1.15 15.61 11.86
CA VAL A 129 -1.90 15.17 10.69
C VAL A 129 -3.32 15.74 10.67
N PHE A 130 -4.02 15.74 11.81
CA PHE A 130 -5.37 16.34 11.90
C PHE A 130 -5.37 17.86 11.67
N ARG A 131 -4.32 18.58 12.09
CA ARG A 131 -4.17 20.01 11.73
C ARG A 131 -4.07 20.20 10.22
N ARG A 132 -3.23 19.41 9.54
CA ARG A 132 -3.14 19.44 8.07
C ARG A 132 -4.49 19.14 7.41
N ILE A 133 -5.29 18.23 7.96
CA ILE A 133 -6.66 17.99 7.45
C ILE A 133 -7.51 19.26 7.59
N LEU A 134 -7.48 19.95 8.73
CA LEU A 134 -8.23 21.20 8.92
C LEU A 134 -7.72 22.38 8.09
N GLU A 135 -6.44 22.40 7.72
CA GLU A 135 -5.89 23.37 6.78
C GLU A 135 -6.47 23.18 5.37
N LEU A 136 -6.70 21.92 4.96
CA LEU A 136 -7.26 21.57 3.65
C LEU A 136 -8.80 21.59 3.63
N ASP A 137 -9.42 21.19 4.74
CA ASP A 137 -10.86 21.11 4.95
C ASP A 137 -11.20 21.56 6.38
N PRO A 138 -11.42 22.87 6.59
CA PRO A 138 -11.75 23.42 7.92
C PRO A 138 -13.02 22.84 8.54
N GLY A 139 -13.92 22.27 7.73
CA GLY A 139 -15.17 21.65 8.16
C GLY A 139 -15.04 20.16 8.52
N ASN A 140 -13.83 19.60 8.49
CA ASN A 140 -13.66 18.16 8.64
C ASN A 140 -14.06 17.66 10.03
N GLU A 141 -15.22 17.00 10.12
CA GLU A 141 -15.77 16.56 11.40
C GLU A 141 -14.83 15.65 12.20
N ALA A 142 -14.10 14.76 11.52
CA ALA A 142 -13.22 13.81 12.20
C ALA A 142 -12.05 14.53 12.88
N ALA A 143 -11.47 15.52 12.21
CA ALA A 143 -10.39 16.34 12.77
C ALA A 143 -10.87 17.25 13.90
N THR A 144 -12.04 17.90 13.75
CA THR A 144 -12.65 18.71 14.82
C THR A 144 -12.93 17.88 16.07
N LYS A 145 -13.57 16.72 15.92
CA LYS A 145 -13.87 15.79 17.02
C LYS A 145 -12.60 15.31 17.75
N TYR A 146 -11.47 15.18 17.06
CA TYR A 146 -10.20 14.79 17.68
C TYR A 146 -9.72 15.84 18.70
N PHE A 147 -9.78 17.12 18.35
CA PHE A 147 -9.32 18.20 19.24
C PHE A 147 -10.32 18.52 20.36
N ASP A 148 -11.62 18.34 20.12
CA ASP A 148 -12.64 18.57 21.15
C ASP A 148 -12.53 17.56 22.28
N LYS A 149 -12.27 16.28 21.98
CA LYS A 149 -12.04 15.24 23.00
C LYS A 149 -10.85 15.55 23.92
N GLY A 150 -9.82 16.24 23.42
CA GLY A 150 -8.67 16.66 24.21
C GLY A 150 -8.96 17.80 25.19
N LYS A 151 -10.05 18.55 25.01
CA LYS A 151 -10.46 19.67 25.90
C LYS A 151 -11.31 19.22 27.09
N VAL A 152 -11.89 18.01 27.05
CA VAL A 152 -12.84 17.52 28.07
C VAL A 152 -12.15 16.92 29.30
N HIS A 153 -10.82 16.74 29.28
CA HIS A 153 -10.06 16.10 30.36
C HIS A 153 -8.99 17.00 31.01
N LYS A 154 -9.14 18.32 30.89
CA LYS A 154 -8.32 19.28 31.66
C LYS A 154 -9.15 19.93 32.75
#